data_AF-A0A946XQF3-F1
#
_entry.id   AF-A0A946XQF3-F1
#
_cell.length_a   1.000
_cell.length_b   1.000
_cell.length_c   1.000
_cell.angle_alpha   90.00
_cell.angle_beta   90.00
_cell.angle_gamma   90.00
#
_symmetry.space_group_name_H-M   'P 1'
#
loop_
_entity.id
_entity.type
_entity.pdbx_description
1 polymer ?
#
loop_
_entity_poly.entity_id
_entity_poly.type
_entity_poly.pdbx_seq_one_letter_code
_entity_poly.pdbx_strand_id
1 'polypeptide(L)'
;GAYVLKAGPSDESRANSPEFAVATINPEDRETGARPDLAKEIAEISGGKELNQQALSGFKDDFNSEKPRDNEVQIIEELWDKEFLFILVLLFAGTEWFFRRRENLV
;
A
#
# COMPACT_ATOMS: atom_id res chain seq x y z
N GLY A 1 -0.02 6.23 27.78
CA GLY A 1 -0.95 6.11 28.91
C GLY A 1 -0.20 5.78 30.18
N ALA A 2 -0.75 6.15 31.34
CA ALA A 2 -0.22 5.73 32.64
C ALA A 2 -0.88 4.41 33.05
N TYR A 3 -0.07 3.41 33.42
CA TYR A 3 -0.54 2.10 33.85
C TYR A 3 0.00 1.80 35.23
N VAL A 4 -0.87 1.34 36.13
CA VAL A 4 -0.51 0.95 37.50
C VAL A 4 -0.73 -0.55 37.64
N LEU A 5 0.33 -1.28 37.93
CA LEU A 5 0.22 -2.71 38.24
C LEU A 5 -0.08 -2.85 39.73
N LYS A 6 -1.25 -3.42 40.05
CA LYS A 6 -1.65 -3.74 41.42
C LYS A 6 -1.52 -5.23 41.67
N ALA A 7 -1.01 -5.59 42.85
CA ALA A 7 -0.99 -6.98 43.29
C ALA A 7 -2.40 -7.48 43.61
N GLY A 8 -2.59 -8.80 43.55
CA GLY A 8 -3.85 -9.44 43.91
C GLY A 8 -4.21 -9.24 45.39
N PRO A 9 -5.48 -9.45 45.77
CA PRO A 9 -6.02 -9.11 47.09
C PRO A 9 -5.32 -9.81 48.26
N SER A 10 -4.64 -10.93 48.00
CA SER A 10 -3.91 -11.71 49.00
C SER A 10 -2.54 -11.12 49.39
N ASP A 11 -1.96 -10.26 48.55
CA ASP A 11 -0.57 -9.75 48.69
C ASP A 11 -0.48 -8.21 48.72
N GLU A 12 -1.63 -7.52 48.75
CA GLU A 12 -1.72 -6.06 48.69
C GLU A 12 -0.98 -5.36 49.85
N SER A 13 -0.93 -5.97 51.04
CA SER A 13 -0.27 -5.39 52.22
C SER A 13 1.26 -5.47 52.20
N ARG A 14 1.85 -6.20 51.26
CA ARG A 14 3.31 -6.41 51.13
C ARG A 14 3.87 -6.04 49.75
N ALA A 15 3.00 -5.83 48.77
CA ALA A 15 3.42 -5.55 47.42
C ALA A 15 3.74 -4.06 47.19
N ASN A 16 4.78 -3.82 46.41
CA ASN A 16 5.07 -2.50 45.87
C ASN A 16 4.15 -2.27 44.65
N SER A 17 3.62 -1.06 44.46
CA SER A 17 2.80 -0.70 43.29
C SER A 17 3.62 0.14 42.31
N PRO A 18 4.33 -0.47 41.35
CA PRO A 18 5.08 0.30 40.36
C PRO A 18 4.12 1.02 39.39
N GLU A 19 4.34 2.32 39.21
CA GLU A 19 3.65 3.15 38.23
C GLU A 19 4.51 3.27 36.96
N PHE A 20 3.90 3.00 35.81
CA PHE A 20 4.57 3.09 34.51
C PHE A 20 3.91 4.18 33.65
N ALA A 21 4.71 5.16 33.24
CA ALA A 21 4.33 6.11 32.21
C ALA A 21 4.74 5.55 30.84
N VAL A 22 3.78 5.02 30.08
CA VAL A 22 4.03 4.56 28.70
C VAL A 22 3.77 5.73 27.77
N ALA A 23 4.81 6.37 27.29
CA ALA A 23 4.70 7.39 26.25
C ALA A 23 4.63 6.68 24.88
N THR A 24 3.61 7.00 24.09
CA THR A 24 3.50 6.56 22.69
C THR A 24 4.38 7.48 21.85
N ILE A 25 5.69 7.32 21.98
CA ILE A 25 6.67 8.04 21.16
C ILE A 25 7.04 7.10 20.02
N ASN A 26 6.99 7.60 18.78
CA ASN A 26 7.44 6.80 17.65
C ASN A 26 8.90 6.43 17.86
N PRO A 27 9.29 5.18 17.58
CA PRO A 27 10.67 4.74 17.77
C PRO A 27 11.67 5.58 16.96
N GLU A 28 11.23 6.12 15.81
CA GLU A 28 12.01 7.03 14.95
C GLU A 28 12.31 8.37 15.63
N ASP A 29 11.40 8.89 16.46
CA ASP A 29 11.61 10.13 17.23
C ASP A 29 12.56 9.91 18.42
N ARG A 30 12.66 8.66 18.89
CA ARG A 30 13.50 8.28 20.04
C ARG A 30 14.94 7.95 19.63
N GLU A 31 15.11 7.43 18.43
CA GLU A 31 16.42 7.15 17.82
C GLU A 31 16.54 7.86 16.47
N THR A 32 16.90 9.14 16.52
CA THR A 32 17.04 10.02 15.34
C THR A 32 18.30 9.72 14.50
N GLY A 33 19.05 8.68 14.85
CA GLY A 33 20.23 8.27 14.10
C GLY A 33 19.82 7.59 12.79
N ALA A 34 20.45 7.99 11.69
CA ALA A 34 20.30 7.25 10.44
C ALA A 34 20.74 5.80 10.65
N ARG A 35 19.88 4.84 10.30
CA ARG A 35 20.15 3.40 10.38
C ARG A 35 20.39 2.85 8.96
N PRO A 36 21.62 2.95 8.43
CA PRO A 36 21.93 2.53 7.06
C PRO A 36 21.66 1.04 6.84
N ASP A 37 21.85 0.20 7.86
CA ASP A 37 21.59 -1.24 7.79
C ASP A 37 20.11 -1.55 7.51
N LEU A 38 19.20 -0.85 8.18
CA LEU A 38 17.75 -0.96 7.97
C LEU A 38 17.35 -0.43 6.60
N ALA A 39 17.95 0.69 6.16
CA ALA A 39 17.69 1.23 4.83
C ALA A 39 18.12 0.25 3.73
N LYS A 40 19.24 -0.46 3.93
CA LYS A 40 19.70 -1.51 3.02
C LYS A 40 18.74 -2.71 3.00
N GLU A 41 18.29 -3.19 4.15
CA GLU A 41 17.34 -4.31 4.23
C GLU A 41 16.00 -3.96 3.54
N ILE A 42 15.50 -2.74 3.73
CA ILE A 42 14.29 -2.24 3.05
C ILE A 42 14.49 -2.13 1.54
N ALA A 43 15.67 -1.65 1.10
CA ALA A 43 16.01 -1.59 -0.32
C ALA A 43 16.04 -2.99 -0.94
N GLU A 44 16.65 -3.98 -0.28
CA GLU A 44 16.68 -5.36 -0.77
C GLU A 44 15.29 -5.99 -0.87
N ILE A 45 14.42 -5.78 0.13
CA ILE A 45 13.05 -6.30 0.15
C ILE A 45 12.19 -5.68 -0.96
N SER A 46 12.32 -4.36 -1.17
CA SER A 46 11.61 -3.64 -2.25
C SER A 46 12.21 -3.89 -3.64
N GLY A 47 13.31 -4.63 -3.73
CA GLY A 47 14.04 -4.86 -4.96
C GLY A 47 14.75 -3.62 -5.49
N GLY A 48 14.98 -2.63 -4.63
CA GLY A 48 15.84 -1.47 -4.87
C GLY A 48 17.31 -1.73 -4.51
N LYS A 49 18.14 -0.70 -4.64
CA LYS A 49 19.60 -0.75 -4.42
C LYS A 49 20.02 0.37 -3.47
N GLU A 50 20.89 0.05 -2.51
CA GLU A 50 21.52 1.05 -1.65
C GLU A 50 22.55 1.86 -2.46
N LEU A 51 22.50 3.19 -2.36
CA LEU A 51 23.44 4.09 -3.03
C LEU A 51 24.31 4.80 -2.00
N ASN A 52 25.59 4.44 -1.96
CA ASN A 52 26.61 5.15 -1.20
C ASN A 52 27.20 6.31 -2.04
N GLN A 53 27.86 7.29 -1.41
CA GLN A 53 28.46 8.46 -2.07
C GLN A 53 29.42 8.08 -3.21
N GLN A 54 30.14 6.95 -3.11
CA GLN A 54 30.98 6.47 -4.22
C GLN A 54 30.17 5.90 -5.39
N ALA A 55 29.05 5.23 -5.10
CA ALA A 55 28.15 4.67 -6.11
C ALA A 55 27.32 5.75 -6.82
N LEU A 56 27.16 6.92 -6.19
CA LEU A 56 26.43 8.05 -6.76
C LEU A 56 27.03 8.55 -8.09
N SER A 57 28.36 8.43 -8.26
CA SER A 57 29.03 8.84 -9.50
C SER A 57 28.62 7.97 -10.71
N GLY A 58 28.26 6.70 -10.49
CA GLY A 58 27.81 5.78 -11.55
C GLY A 58 26.29 5.69 -11.67
N PHE A 59 25.55 6.30 -10.74
CA PHE A 59 24.08 6.21 -10.69
C PHE A 59 23.40 6.68 -11.97
N LYS A 60 23.94 7.72 -12.63
CA LYS A 60 23.36 8.26 -13.86
C LYS A 60 23.44 7.26 -15.03
N ASP A 61 24.48 6.44 -15.05
CA ASP A 61 24.70 5.43 -16.10
C ASP A 61 23.88 4.16 -15.80
N ASP A 62 23.83 3.74 -14.54
CA ASP A 62 22.97 2.64 -14.05
C ASP A 62 21.48 2.97 -14.29
N PHE A 63 21.03 4.19 -14.00
CA PHE A 63 19.63 4.61 -14.15
C PHE A 63 19.16 4.61 -15.61
N ASN A 64 20.03 4.98 -16.56
CA ASN A 64 19.68 5.00 -17.99
C ASN A 64 19.66 3.60 -18.64
N SER A 65 20.31 2.62 -18.00
CA SER A 65 20.40 1.24 -18.49
C SER A 65 19.35 0.31 -17.86
N GLU A 66 18.79 0.72 -16.72
CA GLU A 66 17.66 0.05 -16.09
C GLU A 66 16.41 0.17 -16.97
N LYS A 67 15.94 -0.97 -17.49
CA LYS A 67 14.62 -1.01 -18.15
C LYS A 67 13.57 -0.68 -17.09
N PRO A 68 12.59 0.19 -17.39
CA PRO A 68 11.49 0.42 -16.47
C PRO A 68 10.89 -0.93 -16.12
N ARG A 69 10.95 -1.28 -14.83
CA ARG A 69 10.29 -2.48 -14.31
C ARG A 69 8.84 -2.31 -14.72
N ASP A 70 8.35 -3.27 -15.50
CA ASP A 70 6.95 -3.37 -15.90
C ASP A 70 6.18 -3.71 -14.63
N ASN A 71 6.01 -2.71 -13.77
CA ASN A 71 5.08 -2.78 -12.67
C ASN A 71 3.73 -2.87 -13.37
N GLU A 72 3.11 -4.04 -13.26
CA GLU A 72 1.77 -4.29 -13.76
C GLU A 72 0.82 -3.39 -12.98
N VAL A 73 0.74 -2.12 -13.42
CA VAL A 73 -0.21 -1.16 -12.87
C VAL A 73 -1.56 -1.70 -13.29
N GLN A 74 -2.29 -2.27 -12.35
CA GLN A 74 -3.68 -2.64 -12.57
C GLN A 74 -4.47 -1.34 -12.75
N ILE A 75 -4.56 -0.88 -14.00
CA ILE A 75 -5.43 0.21 -14.39
C ILE A 75 -6.84 -0.37 -14.40
N ILE A 76 -7.56 -0.17 -13.30
CA ILE A 76 -8.99 -0.47 -13.22
C ILE A 76 -9.70 0.68 -13.93
N GLU A 77 -9.89 0.55 -15.23
CA GLU A 77 -10.70 1.48 -16.00
C GLU A 77 -12.17 1.05 -15.92
N GLU A 78 -13.07 2.01 -15.67
CA GLU A 78 -14.49 1.73 -15.65
C GLU A 78 -14.95 1.39 -17.08
N LEU A 79 -15.60 0.23 -17.23
CA LEU A 79 -16.00 -0.25 -18.55
C LEU A 79 -16.92 0.77 -19.28
N TRP A 80 -17.68 1.55 -18.53
CA TRP A 80 -18.61 2.57 -19.04
C TRP A 80 -17.94 3.87 -19.50
N ASP A 81 -16.63 4.04 -19.27
CA ASP A 81 -15.88 5.21 -19.76
C ASP A 81 -15.75 5.23 -21.29
N LYS A 82 -15.97 4.08 -21.94
CA LYS A 82 -15.91 3.92 -23.40
C LYS A 82 -17.29 4.14 -24.03
N GLU A 83 -17.50 5.27 -24.70
CA GLU A 83 -18.82 5.66 -25.27
C GLU A 83 -19.31 4.68 -26.35
N PHE A 84 -18.41 3.98 -27.03
CA PHE A 84 -18.80 2.98 -28.03
C PHE A 84 -19.53 1.78 -27.41
N LEU A 85 -19.28 1.44 -26.14
CA LEU A 85 -19.97 0.33 -25.48
C LEU A 85 -21.44 0.65 -25.25
N PHE A 86 -21.76 1.92 -24.98
CA PHE A 86 -23.14 2.39 -24.92
C PHE A 86 -23.85 2.25 -26.27
N ILE A 87 -23.18 2.62 -27.37
CA ILE A 87 -23.70 2.45 -28.74
C ILE A 87 -23.92 0.95 -29.04
N LEU A 88 -22.99 0.09 -28.64
CA LEU A 88 -23.09 -1.35 -28.84
C LEU A 88 -24.29 -1.94 -28.08
N VAL A 89 -24.48 -1.57 -26.81
CA VAL A 89 -25.64 -1.98 -26.01
C VAL A 89 -26.95 -1.51 -26.66
N LEU A 90 -27.02 -0.26 -27.11
CA LEU A 90 -28.19 0.28 -27.82
C LEU A 90 -28.47 -0.46 -29.13
N LEU A 91 -27.42 -0.83 -29.87
CA LEU A 91 -27.55 -1.59 -31.11
C LEU A 91 -28.10 -2.98 -30.83
N PHE A 92 -27.58 -3.69 -29.84
CA PHE A 92 -28.09 -5.01 -29.47
C PHE A 92 -29.53 -4.95 -28.96
N ALA A 93 -29.85 -4.03 -28.05
CA ALA A 93 -31.21 -3.86 -27.54
C ALA A 93 -32.19 -3.42 -28.64
N GLY A 94 -31.75 -2.50 -29.50
CA GLY A 94 -32.55 -2.00 -30.63
C GLY A 94 -32.75 -3.03 -31.73
N THR A 95 -31.75 -3.84 -32.04
CA THR A 95 -31.87 -4.94 -33.00
C THR A 95 -32.76 -6.04 -32.46
N GLU A 96 -32.61 -6.45 -31.20
CA GLU A 96 -33.50 -7.42 -30.55
C GLU A 96 -34.95 -6.94 -30.58
N TRP A 97 -35.19 -5.67 -30.21
CA TRP A 97 -36.51 -5.07 -30.30
C TRP A 97 -37.04 -5.04 -31.74
N PHE A 98 -36.19 -4.69 -32.72
CA PHE A 98 -36.58 -4.62 -34.12
C PHE A 98 -36.94 -6.01 -34.68
N PHE A 99 -36.16 -7.04 -34.36
CA PHE A 99 -36.49 -8.43 -34.71
C PHE A 99 -37.79 -8.88 -34.03
N ARG A 100 -37.96 -8.59 -32.73
CA ARG A 100 -39.19 -8.91 -32.00
C ARG A 100 -40.42 -8.22 -32.63
N ARG A 101 -40.28 -6.95 -33.00
CA ARG A 101 -41.32 -6.16 -33.68
C ARG A 101 -41.65 -6.74 -35.07
N ARG A 102 -40.63 -7.17 -35.82
CA ARG A 102 -40.79 -7.72 -37.17
C ARG A 102 -41.44 -9.09 -37.17
N GLU A 103 -41.04 -9.96 -36.25
CA GLU A 103 -41.53 -11.35 -36.19
C GLU A 103 -42.87 -11.49 -35.43
N ASN A 104 -43.47 -10.38 -34.95
CA ASN A 104 -44.72 -10.38 -34.19
C ASN A 104 -44.70 -11.31 -32.95
N LEU A 105 -43.51 -11.56 -32.41
CA LEU A 105 -43.31 -12.31 -31.19
C LEU A 105 -43.62 -11.39 -30.01
N VAL A 106 -44.89 -11.39 -29.58
CA VAL A 106 -45.32 -10.72 -28.34
C VAL A 106 -44.63 -11.37 -27.15
#